data_AF-A0AA95L9B8-F1
#
_entry.id   AF-A0AA95L9B8-F1
#
_cell.length_a   1.000
_cell.length_b   1.000
_cell.length_c   1.000
_cell.angle_alpha   90.00
_cell.angle_beta   90.00
_cell.angle_gamma   90.00
#
_symmetry.space_group_name_H-M   'P 1'
#
loop_
_entity.id
_entity.type
_entity.pdbx_description
1 polymer ?
#
loop_
_entity_poly.entity_id
_entity_poly.type
_entity_poly.pdbx_seq_one_letter_code
_entity_poly.pdbx_strand_id
1 'polypeptide(L)' 'MCLLFCDVDDDGKIVDSLLGDRVIPMRQYQYFFYLQEDVEIVIQNIPNYKVLNGQLTLSYAPI' A
#
# COMPACT_ATOMS: atom_id res chain seq x y z
N MET A 1 -7.94 7.36 9.62
CA MET A 1 -8.33 6.12 8.92
C MET A 1 -8.17 6.41 7.45
N CYS A 2 -7.15 5.82 6.84
CA CYS A 2 -6.72 6.17 5.48
C CYS A 2 -6.88 4.96 4.55
N LEU A 3 -7.18 5.20 3.27
CA LEU A 3 -7.19 4.14 2.26
C LEU A 3 -5.94 4.21 1.40
N LEU A 4 -5.26 3.09 1.25
CA LEU A 4 -4.20 2.89 0.27
C LEU A 4 -4.75 2.02 -0.86
N PHE A 5 -4.77 2.55 -2.07
CA PHE A 5 -4.99 1.80 -3.31
C PHE A 5 -3.64 1.61 -3.99
N CYS A 6 -3.35 0.41 -4.49
CA CYS A 6 -2.07 0.18 -5.18
C CYS A 6 -2.15 -0.90 -6.25
N ASP A 7 -1.22 -0.77 -7.21
CA ASP A 7 -0.86 -1.82 -8.15
C ASP A 7 0.53 -2.35 -7.81
N VAL A 8 0.74 -3.62 -8.10
CA VAL A 8 2.00 -4.30 -7.85
C VAL A 8 2.55 -4.95 -9.12
N ASP A 9 3.86 -5.16 -9.13
CA ASP A 9 4.54 -6.02 -10.11
C ASP A 9 4.42 -7.51 -9.74
N ASP A 10 5.05 -8.37 -10.56
CA ASP A 10 5.06 -9.82 -10.39
C ASP A 10 5.69 -10.27 -9.05
N ASP A 11 6.53 -9.43 -8.44
CA ASP A 11 7.19 -9.66 -7.15
C ASP A 11 6.41 -9.06 -5.96
N GLY A 12 5.20 -8.56 -6.21
CA GLY A 12 4.34 -7.93 -5.22
C GLY A 12 4.81 -6.53 -4.79
N LYS A 13 5.80 -5.93 -5.47
CA LYS A 13 6.28 -4.58 -5.14
C LYS A 13 5.29 -3.53 -5.65
N ILE A 14 5.00 -2.54 -4.82
CA ILE A 14 4.11 -1.44 -5.21
C ILE A 14 4.78 -0.59 -6.30
N VAL A 15 4.12 -0.47 -7.45
CA VAL A 15 4.61 0.31 -8.61
C VAL A 15 3.79 1.57 -8.85
N ASP A 16 2.52 1.59 -8.40
CA ASP A 16 1.70 2.79 -8.37
C ASP A 16 0.78 2.76 -7.14
N SER A 17 0.46 3.92 -6.60
CA SER A 17 -0.39 4.03 -5.42
C SER A 17 -1.16 5.34 -5.35
N LEU A 18 -2.32 5.26 -4.71
CA LEU A 18 -3.16 6.41 -4.39
C LEU A 18 -3.58 6.30 -2.92
N LEU A 19 -3.34 7.35 -2.16
CA LEU A 19 -3.58 7.36 -0.72
C LEU A 19 -4.38 8.57 -0.29
N GLY A 20 -5.34 8.36 0.63
CA GLY A 20 -6.06 9.46 1.27
C GLY A 20 -7.23 9.02 2.15
N ASP A 21 -7.60 9.89 3.08
CA ASP A 21 -8.76 9.70 3.97
C ASP A 21 -10.11 9.87 3.24
N ARG A 22 -10.10 10.59 2.11
CA ARG A 22 -11.26 10.86 1.25
C ARG A 22 -10.83 10.88 -0.20
N VAL A 23 -10.61 9.69 -0.76
CA VAL A 23 -10.22 9.53 -2.16
C VAL A 23 -11.25 8.69 -2.91
N ILE A 24 -11.57 9.14 -4.14
CA ILE A 24 -12.39 8.37 -5.09
C ILE A 24 -11.44 7.93 -6.21
N PRO A 25 -11.10 6.63 -6.31
CA PRO A 25 -10.21 6.16 -7.37
C PRO A 25 -10.91 6.31 -8.72
N MET A 26 -10.27 7.02 -9.65
CA MET A 26 -10.79 7.26 -11.01
C MET A 26 -10.49 6.09 -11.97
N ARG A 27 -9.76 5.08 -11.50
CA ARG A 27 -9.42 3.84 -12.18
C ARG A 27 -9.45 2.68 -11.20
N GLN A 28 -9.51 1.45 -11.70
CA GLN A 28 -9.38 0.26 -10.88
C GLN A 28 -7.91 0.05 -10.49
N TYR A 29 -7.69 -0.33 -9.24
CA TYR A 29 -6.41 -0.78 -8.69
C TYR A 29 -6.52 -2.27 -8.34
N GLN A 30 -5.41 -2.97 -8.28
CA GLN A 30 -5.38 -4.39 -7.92
C GLN A 30 -5.74 -4.62 -6.44
N TYR A 31 -5.25 -3.77 -5.55
CA TYR A 31 -5.44 -3.91 -4.10
C TYR A 31 -5.92 -2.61 -3.45
N PHE A 32 -6.63 -2.76 -2.32
CA PHE A 32 -6.91 -1.66 -1.41
C PHE A 32 -6.75 -2.11 0.05
N PHE A 33 -6.25 -1.21 0.91
CA PHE A 33 -6.00 -1.48 2.32
C PHE A 33 -6.52 -0.34 3.20
N TYR A 34 -7.17 -0.70 4.30
CA TYR A 34 -7.53 0.24 5.37
C TYR A 34 -6.35 0.37 6.33
N LEU A 35 -5.76 1.56 6.38
CA LEU A 35 -4.70 1.91 7.32
C LEU A 35 -5.34 2.47 8.60
N GLN A 36 -5.22 1.70 9.69
CA GLN A 36 -5.80 2.05 10.99
C GLN A 36 -4.86 2.91 11.84
N GLU A 37 -3.55 2.63 11.80
CA GLU A 37 -2.51 3.29 12.59
C GLU A 37 -1.31 3.66 11.71
N ASP A 38 -0.46 4.57 12.18
CA ASP A 38 0.83 4.92 11.55
C ASP A 38 0.79 5.29 10.06
N VAL A 39 -0.31 5.91 9.62
CA VAL A 39 -0.53 6.32 8.23
C VAL A 39 0.63 7.14 7.67
N GLU A 40 1.16 8.11 8.44
CA GLU A 40 2.30 8.93 8.01
C GLU A 40 3.57 8.11 7.78
N ILE A 41 3.82 7.10 8.62
CA ILE A 41 4.97 6.21 8.49
C ILE A 41 4.79 5.33 7.25
N VAL A 42 3.60 4.76 7.04
CA VAL A 42 3.30 3.96 5.85
C VAL A 42 3.47 4.80 4.58
N ILE A 43 2.95 6.03 4.54
CA ILE A 43 3.09 6.95 3.40
C ILE A 43 4.56 7.18 3.05
N GLN A 44 5.38 7.52 4.05
CA GLN A 44 6.80 7.82 3.83
C GLN A 44 7.60 6.59 3.40
N ASN A 45 7.09 5.39 3.68
CA ASN A 45 7.79 4.13 3.46
C ASN A 45 7.10 3.21 2.45
N ILE A 46 6.13 3.67 1.65
CA ILE A 46 5.45 2.85 0.61
C ILE A 46 6.44 2.02 -0.25
N PRO A 47 7.59 2.57 -0.71
CA PRO A 47 8.56 1.79 -1.48
C PRO A 47 9.14 0.57 -0.76
N ASN A 48 9.05 0.53 0.58
CA ASN A 48 9.48 -0.58 1.43
C ASN A 48 8.36 -1.59 1.70
N TYR A 49 7.17 -1.43 1.14
CA TYR A 49 6.08 -2.38 1.28
C TYR A 49 5.90 -3.23 0.02
N LYS A 50 5.41 -4.44 0.23
CA LYS A 50 4.98 -5.40 -0.79
C LYS A 50 3.60 -5.93 -0.44
N VAL A 51 2.86 -6.37 -1.45
CA VAL A 51 1.66 -7.17 -1.28
C VAL A 51 2.02 -8.63 -1.49
N LEU A 52 2.00 -9.42 -0.40
CA LEU A 52 2.30 -10.85 -0.42
C LEU A 52 1.07 -11.61 0.06
N ASN A 53 0.59 -12.57 -0.73
CA ASN A 53 -0.62 -13.34 -0.43
C ASN A 53 -1.85 -12.46 -0.11
N GLY A 54 -1.97 -11.30 -0.77
CA GLY A 54 -3.05 -10.34 -0.55
C GLY A 54 -2.90 -9.48 0.72
N GLN A 55 -1.75 -9.53 1.40
CA GLN A 55 -1.47 -8.72 2.59
C GLN A 55 -0.35 -7.72 2.35
N LEU A 56 -0.53 -6.49 2.84
CA LEU A 56 0.50 -5.46 2.85
C LEU A 56 1.57 -5.82 3.90
N THR A 57 2.80 -6.05 3.46
CA THR A 57 3.93 -6.53 4.27
C THR A 57 5.16 -5.65 4.04
N LEU A 58 5.89 -5.31 5.11
CA LEU A 58 7.15 -4.57 5.00
C LEU A 58 8.25 -5.49 4.42
N SER A 59 8.94 -5.04 3.38
CA SER A 59 9.99 -5.78 2.67
C SER A 59 11.34 -5.81 3.41
N TYR A 60 11.41 -5.24 4.61
CA TYR A 60 12.55 -5.33 5.51
C TYR A 60 12.06 -5.84 6.87
N ALA A 61 12.12 -7.15 7.08
CA ALA A 61 12.31 -7.65 8.44
C ALA A 61 13.82 -7.52 8.74
N PRO A 62 14.26 -6.65 9.66
CA PRO A 62 15.58 -6.83 10.22
C PRO A 62 15.59 -8.21 10.90
N ILE A 63 16.56 -9.04 10.51
CA ILE A 63 16.93 -10.26 11.24
C ILE A 63 17.49 -9.86 12.60
#